data_AF-A0A7V1U4N9-F1
#
_entry.id   AF-A0A7V1U4N9-F1
#
_cell.length_a   1.000
_cell.length_b   1.000
_cell.length_c   1.000
_cell.angle_alpha   90.00
_cell.angle_beta   90.00
_cell.angle_gamma   90.00
#
_symmetry.space_group_name_H-M   'P 1'
#
loop_
_entity.id
_entity.type
_entity.pdbx_description
1 polymer ?
#
loop_
_entity_poly.entity_id
_entity_poly.type
_entity_poly.pdbx_seq_one_letter_code
_entity_poly.pdbx_strand_id
1 'polypeptide(L)' 'MAPAQHGARGRDAGARAASSGDDAVTYSIVARDPDTGELGVAVQSHWFAAGIVCWARAGVGAVATQAMALVEHG' A
#
# COMPACT_ATOMS: atom_id res chain seq x y z
N MET A 1 -4.55 22.70 -51.29
CA MET A 1 -4.96 21.40 -50.73
C MET A 1 -4.05 21.12 -49.54
N ALA A 2 -4.51 21.45 -48.33
CA ALA A 2 -3.76 21.26 -47.09
C ALA A 2 -4.19 19.95 -46.43
N PRO A 3 -3.29 19.11 -45.93
CA PRO A 3 -3.66 18.13 -44.92
C PRO A 3 -3.74 18.84 -43.57
N ALA A 4 -4.96 18.90 -43.02
CA ALA A 4 -5.19 19.14 -41.61
C ALA A 4 -4.63 17.95 -40.82
N GLN A 5 -3.71 18.21 -39.91
CA GLN A 5 -3.27 17.23 -38.92
C GLN A 5 -3.31 17.85 -37.52
N HIS A 6 -4.45 17.59 -36.88
CA HIS A 6 -4.69 17.20 -35.50
C HIS A 6 -3.77 17.77 -34.40
N GLY A 7 -4.35 18.74 -33.67
CA GLY A 7 -4.20 19.04 -32.24
C GLY A 7 -2.92 18.60 -31.52
N ALA A 8 -2.10 19.59 -31.18
CA ALA A 8 -1.12 19.49 -30.10
C ALA A 8 -1.85 19.14 -28.78
N ARG A 9 -1.68 17.91 -28.28
CA ARG A 9 -2.01 17.60 -26.87
C ARG A 9 -0.94 18.25 -25.99
N GLY A 10 -1.40 19.10 -25.08
CA GLY A 10 -0.58 19.82 -24.11
C GLY A 10 0.31 18.87 -23.31
N ARG A 11 1.56 19.29 -23.12
CA ARG A 11 2.51 18.67 -22.19
C ARG A 11 2.38 19.39 -20.86
N ASP A 12 1.34 19.06 -20.10
CA ASP A 12 1.10 19.71 -18.82
C ASP A 12 1.18 18.69 -17.67
N ALA A 13 2.35 18.73 -17.02
CA ALA A 13 2.63 18.49 -15.61
C ALA A 13 2.31 17.11 -14.98
N GLY A 14 3.37 16.46 -14.49
CA GLY A 14 3.33 15.99 -13.09
C GLY A 14 3.47 14.49 -12.82
N ALA A 15 4.51 13.83 -13.33
CA ALA A 15 5.22 12.80 -12.57
C ALA A 15 6.58 12.56 -13.23
N ARG A 16 7.66 13.03 -12.62
CA ARG A 16 8.97 12.45 -12.91
C ARG A 16 8.83 10.97 -12.60
N ALA A 17 9.10 10.09 -13.56
CA ALA A 17 9.26 8.68 -13.29
C ALA A 17 10.27 8.56 -12.14
N ALA A 18 9.79 8.22 -10.96
CA ALA A 18 10.63 8.01 -9.80
C ALA A 18 11.44 6.75 -10.08
N SER A 19 12.76 6.97 -10.13
CA SER A 19 13.88 6.03 -10.08
C SER A 19 13.66 4.58 -10.52
N SER A 20 14.46 4.16 -11.51
CA SER A 20 14.99 2.80 -11.59
C SER A 20 15.78 2.49 -10.31
N GLY A 21 15.13 1.86 -9.35
CA GLY A 21 15.71 1.35 -8.11
C GLY A 21 15.09 -0.01 -7.79
N ASP A 22 15.92 -0.89 -7.26
CA ASP A 22 15.51 -2.14 -6.62
C ASP A 22 14.68 -1.80 -5.37
N ASP A 23 13.42 -1.39 -5.55
CA ASP A 23 12.59 -0.82 -4.49
C ASP A 23 12.05 -1.95 -3.60
N ALA A 24 12.85 -2.38 -2.63
CA ALA A 24 12.38 -3.22 -1.54
C ALA A 24 11.29 -2.47 -0.74
N VAL A 25 10.03 -2.70 -1.10
CA VAL A 25 8.86 -2.08 -0.46
C VAL A 25 8.26 -2.99 0.61
N THR A 26 7.65 -2.37 1.61
CA THR A 26 6.75 -3.05 2.55
C THR A 26 5.43 -2.31 2.57
N TYR A 27 4.34 -3.04 2.37
CA TYR A 27 2.99 -2.49 2.45
C TYR A 27 2.07 -3.41 3.25
N SER A 28 1.05 -2.81 3.85
CA SER A 28 0.07 -3.51 4.68
C SER A 28 -1.35 -3.02 4.39
N ILE A 29 -2.34 -3.86 4.65
CA ILE A 29 -3.76 -3.53 4.55
C ILE A 29 -4.50 -3.99 5.80
N VAL A 30 -5.42 -3.14 6.27
CA VAL A 30 -6.48 -3.51 7.22
C VAL A 30 -7.81 -3.39 6.48
N ALA A 31 -8.64 -4.41 6.58
CA ALA A 31 -9.96 -4.45 5.94
C ALA A 31 -11.03 -4.87 6.94
N ARG A 32 -12.24 -4.36 6.75
CA ARG A 32 -13.45 -4.75 7.49
C ARG A 32 -14.46 -5.33 6.52
N ASP A 33 -14.99 -6.50 6.82
CA ASP A 33 -16.18 -7.01 6.15
C ASP A 33 -17.41 -6.23 6.66
N PRO A 34 -18.16 -5.51 5.78
CA PRO A 34 -19.32 -4.75 6.20
C PRO A 34 -20.45 -5.61 6.78
N ASP A 35 -20.64 -6.84 6.28
CA ASP A 35 -21.80 -7.68 6.59
C ASP A 35 -21.63 -8.41 7.93
N THR A 36 -20.43 -8.93 8.19
CA THR A 36 -20.11 -9.66 9.43
C THR A 36 -19.45 -8.79 10.49
N GLY A 37 -18.81 -7.70 10.07
CA GLY A 37 -17.98 -6.86 10.93
C GLY A 37 -16.60 -7.44 11.25
N GLU A 38 -16.21 -8.56 10.65
CA GLU A 38 -14.90 -9.16 10.82
C GLU A 38 -13.78 -8.23 10.33
N LEU A 39 -12.64 -8.26 11.03
CA LEU A 39 -11.45 -7.47 10.71
C LEU A 39 -10.31 -8.38 10.28
N GLY A 40 -9.68 -8.04 9.17
CA GLY A 40 -8.47 -8.68 8.67
C GLY A 40 -7.32 -7.70 8.56
N VAL A 41 -6.10 -8.19 8.79
CA VAL A 41 -4.86 -7.44 8.58
C VAL A 41 -3.86 -8.33 7.84
N ALA A 42 -3.16 -7.76 6.87
CA ALA A 42 -2.13 -8.46 6.10
C ALA A 42 -0.97 -7.52 5.74
N VAL A 43 0.19 -8.11 5.46
CA VAL A 43 1.43 -7.40 5.11
C VAL A 43 2.19 -8.18 4.05
N GLN A 44 2.83 -7.46 3.12
CA GLN A 44 3.83 -7.99 2.21
C GLN A 44 5.15 -7.26 2.43
N SER A 45 6.22 -8.03 2.53
CA SER A 45 7.59 -7.53 2.61
C SER A 45 8.54 -8.54 1.95
N HIS A 46 9.70 -8.06 1.52
CA HIS A 46 10.83 -8.92 1.20
C HIS A 46 11.57 -9.42 2.47
N TRP A 47 11.25 -8.86 3.64
CA TRP A 47 11.87 -9.21 4.92
C TRP A 47 11.24 -10.44 5.58
N PHE A 48 12.04 -11.20 6.34
CA PHE A 48 11.58 -12.41 7.03
C PHE A 48 10.59 -12.10 8.15
N ALA A 49 9.76 -13.09 8.47
CA ALA A 49 8.76 -13.02 9.53
C ALA A 49 7.79 -11.84 9.40
N ALA A 50 7.51 -11.36 8.19
CA ALA A 50 6.74 -10.14 7.93
C ALA A 50 5.43 -10.04 8.73
N GLY A 51 4.71 -11.15 8.93
CA GLY A 51 3.45 -11.18 9.67
C GLY A 51 3.52 -10.78 11.15
N ILE A 52 4.71 -10.67 11.75
CA ILE A 52 4.89 -10.28 13.16
C ILE A 52 4.41 -8.84 13.46
N VAL A 53 4.23 -8.01 12.43
CA VAL A 53 3.68 -6.65 12.57
C VAL A 53 2.14 -6.61 12.59
N CYS A 54 1.47 -7.74 12.34
CA CYS A 54 0.02 -7.81 12.24
C CYS A 54 -0.62 -8.16 13.59
N TRP A 55 -1.47 -7.26 14.08
CA TRP A 55 -2.22 -7.43 15.33
C TRP A 55 -3.70 -7.47 15.03
N ALA A 56 -4.41 -8.45 15.61
CA ALA A 56 -5.86 -8.53 15.54
C ALA A 56 -6.43 -9.08 16.85
N ARG A 57 -7.45 -8.42 17.38
CA ARG A 57 -8.18 -8.86 18.57
C ARG A 57 -9.68 -8.71 18.36
N ALA A 58 -10.40 -9.81 18.54
CA ALA A 58 -11.86 -9.85 18.42
C ALA A 58 -12.52 -8.81 19.35
N GLY A 59 -13.47 -8.06 18.80
CA GLY A 59 -14.19 -7.00 19.53
C GLY A 59 -13.38 -5.74 19.82
N VAL A 60 -12.10 -5.65 19.45
CA VAL A 60 -11.24 -4.48 19.66
C VAL A 60 -10.82 -3.84 18.35
N GLY A 61 -10.11 -4.56 17.48
CA GLY A 61 -9.53 -3.96 16.28
C GLY A 61 -8.44 -4.80 15.62
N ALA A 62 -7.92 -4.28 14.50
CA ALA A 62 -6.75 -4.79 13.82
C ALA A 62 -5.81 -3.64 13.42
N VAL A 63 -4.50 -3.86 13.54
CA VAL A 63 -3.44 -2.86 13.29
C VAL A 63 -2.22 -3.54 12.64
N ALA A 64 -1.55 -2.83 11.73
CA ALA A 64 -0.23 -3.20 11.24
C ALA A 64 0.81 -2.17 11.73
N THR A 65 1.76 -2.57 12.57
CA THR A 65 2.81 -1.68 13.09
C THR A 65 4.04 -1.70 12.18
N GLN A 66 4.29 -0.67 11.38
CA GLN A 66 5.51 -0.53 10.57
C GLN A 66 6.47 0.53 11.15
N ALA A 67 7.81 0.41 10.98
CA ALA A 67 8.53 -0.52 10.10
C ALA A 67 9.11 -1.79 10.78
N MET A 68 9.31 -1.79 12.10
CA MET A 68 9.78 -2.94 12.88
C MET A 68 8.68 -3.37 13.87
N ALA A 69 8.55 -4.66 14.15
CA ALA A 69 7.63 -5.13 15.18
C ALA A 69 8.19 -4.87 16.59
N LEU A 70 7.74 -3.77 17.18
CA LEU A 70 7.84 -3.54 18.61
C LEU A 70 6.62 -4.20 19.26
N VAL A 71 6.81 -5.41 19.79
CA VAL A 71 5.73 -6.25 20.36
C VAL A 71 4.93 -5.53 21.45
N GLU A 72 5.54 -4.56 22.13
CA GLU A 72 4.89 -3.71 23.13
C GLU A 72 3.76 -2.81 22.59
N HIS A 73 3.63 -2.64 21.27
CA HIS A 73 2.59 -1.81 20.64
C HIS A 73 1.38 -2.63 20.13
N GLY A 74 1.38 -3.95 20.31
CA GLY A 74 0.40 -4.91 19.78
C GLY A 74 -0.74 -5.31 20.71
#